data_AF-A0A9X2RVC5-F1
#
_entry.id   AF-A0A9X2RVC5-F1
#
_cell.length_a   1.000
_cell.length_b   1.000
_cell.length_c   1.000
_cell.angle_alpha   90.00
_cell.angle_beta   90.00
_cell.angle_gamma   90.00
#
_symmetry.space_group_name_H-M   'P 1'
#
loop_
_entity.id
_entity.type
_entity.pdbx_description
1 polymer ?
#
loop_
_entity_poly.entity_id
_entity_poly.type
_entity_poly.pdbx_seq_one_letter_code
_entity_poly.pdbx_strand_id
1 'polypeptide(L)'
;MFDATIALLNDHARIALCGLIDGCNLPHRPPGPSNFGMLLTKRVTTQGFIVLDHMSRAREAEEHLASLIRDKEIDPCRPLSQASSTSRGRSCKPSRTVDTPANWSST
;
A
#
# COMPACT_ATOMS: atom_id res chain seq x y z
N MET A 1 -13.02 -5.72 -1.94
CA MET A 1 -11.60 -6.08 -2.17
C MET A 1 -10.88 -6.68 -0.95
N PHE A 2 -11.08 -6.13 0.26
CA PHE A 2 -10.35 -6.56 1.47
C PHE A 2 -10.50 -8.04 1.84
N ASP A 3 -11.68 -8.64 1.62
CA ASP A 3 -11.95 -10.05 1.92
C ASP A 3 -11.02 -11.04 1.20
N ALA A 4 -10.71 -10.77 -0.07
CA ALA A 4 -9.84 -11.62 -0.87
C ALA A 4 -8.40 -11.59 -0.35
N THR A 5 -7.95 -10.45 0.18
CA THR A 5 -6.60 -10.30 0.74
C THR A 5 -6.45 -11.06 2.06
N ILE A 6 -7.48 -11.06 2.92
CA ILE A 6 -7.43 -11.76 4.22
C ILE A 6 -7.14 -13.25 4.05
N ALA A 7 -7.71 -13.88 3.01
CA ALA A 7 -7.49 -15.29 2.71
C ALA A 7 -6.01 -15.62 2.43
N LEU A 8 -5.27 -14.69 1.82
CA LEU A 8 -3.88 -14.85 1.38
C LEU A 8 -2.83 -14.41 2.41
N LEU A 9 -3.23 -13.95 3.59
CA LEU A 9 -2.28 -13.51 4.62
C LEU A 9 -1.43 -14.67 5.14
N ASN A 10 -0.16 -14.41 5.42
CA ASN A 10 0.67 -15.33 6.21
C ASN A 10 0.28 -15.27 7.70
N ASP A 11 0.70 -16.27 8.45
CA ASP A 11 0.60 -16.23 9.91
C ASP A 11 1.43 -15.06 10.46
N HIS A 12 0.92 -14.39 11.48
CA HIS A 12 1.52 -13.19 12.10
C HIS A 12 1.70 -11.99 11.17
N ALA A 13 0.92 -11.92 10.08
CA ALA A 13 0.94 -10.77 9.17
C ALA A 13 0.61 -9.45 9.89
N ARG A 14 1.09 -8.34 9.31
CA ARG A 14 0.84 -6.98 9.79
C ARG A 14 0.16 -6.15 8.71
N ILE A 15 -0.98 -5.55 9.02
CA ILE A 15 -1.77 -4.75 8.09
C ILE A 15 -1.82 -3.30 8.59
N ALA A 16 -1.35 -2.37 7.78
CA ALA A 16 -1.56 -0.93 7.97
C ALA A 16 -2.79 -0.49 7.16
N LEU A 17 -3.88 -0.14 7.85
CA LEU A 17 -5.13 0.33 7.25
C LEU A 17 -5.07 1.84 7.05
N CYS A 18 -4.76 2.26 5.82
CA CYS A 18 -4.71 3.69 5.44
C CYS A 18 -6.05 4.25 4.93
N GLY A 19 -7.01 3.38 4.58
CA GLY A 19 -8.30 3.82 4.08
C GLY A 19 -9.21 2.65 3.68
N LEU A 20 -10.50 2.96 3.52
CA LEU A 20 -11.55 2.03 3.09
C LEU A 20 -12.27 2.60 1.86
N ILE A 21 -11.50 2.92 0.82
CA ILE A 21 -11.99 3.67 -0.36
C ILE A 21 -13.10 2.93 -1.13
N ASP A 22 -13.12 1.60 -1.05
CA ASP A 22 -14.03 0.66 -1.73
C ASP A 22 -15.52 0.84 -1.34
N GLY A 23 -15.84 1.70 -0.35
CA GLY A 23 -17.21 1.97 0.10
C GLY A 23 -17.54 3.43 0.37
N CYS A 24 -16.62 4.37 0.10
CA CYS A 24 -16.82 5.79 0.46
C CYS A 24 -17.96 6.46 -0.31
N ASN A 25 -18.26 5.99 -1.52
CA ASN A 25 -19.30 6.57 -2.38
C ASN A 25 -20.65 5.85 -2.29
N LEU A 26 -20.76 4.83 -1.42
CA LEU A 26 -22.01 4.07 -1.29
C LEU A 26 -22.94 4.77 -0.29
N PRO A 27 -24.26 4.84 -0.59
CA PRO A 27 -25.24 5.47 0.29
C PRO A 27 -25.39 4.76 1.64
N HIS A 28 -25.04 3.47 1.68
CA HIS A 28 -25.01 2.66 2.88
C HIS A 28 -23.67 1.96 3.00
N ARG A 29 -23.17 1.88 4.22
CA ARG A 29 -21.91 1.19 4.51
C ARG A 29 -22.07 -0.30 4.20
N PRO A 30 -21.21 -0.88 3.36
CA PRO A 30 -21.26 -2.32 3.11
C PRO A 30 -20.98 -3.09 4.41
N PRO A 31 -21.53 -4.31 4.55
CA PRO A 31 -21.24 -5.16 5.69
C PRO A 31 -19.74 -5.42 5.79
N GLY A 32 -19.27 -5.67 7.03
CA GLY A 32 -17.86 -5.95 7.28
C GLY A 32 -17.38 -7.21 6.54
N PRO A 33 -16.05 -7.38 6.44
CA PRO A 33 -15.45 -8.52 5.76
C PRO A 33 -15.93 -9.84 6.37
N SER A 34 -16.40 -10.76 5.53
CA SER A 34 -16.94 -12.07 5.97
C SER A 34 -15.86 -12.94 6.61
N ASN A 35 -14.60 -12.76 6.22
CA ASN A 35 -13.47 -13.57 6.66
C ASN A 35 -12.73 -13.01 7.89
N PHE A 36 -13.35 -12.10 8.65
CA PHE A 36 -12.69 -11.42 9.77
C PHE A 36 -12.14 -12.38 10.84
N GLY A 37 -12.80 -13.53 11.06
CA GLY A 37 -12.33 -14.56 11.99
C GLY A 37 -10.95 -15.12 11.66
N MET A 38 -10.52 -15.08 10.39
CA MET A 38 -9.19 -15.54 9.99
C MET A 38 -8.06 -14.70 10.58
N LEU A 39 -8.32 -13.43 10.92
CA LEU A 39 -7.32 -12.59 11.56
C LEU A 39 -6.92 -13.16 12.93
N LEU A 40 -7.87 -13.76 13.65
CA LEU A 40 -7.60 -14.44 14.92
C LEU A 40 -6.80 -15.72 14.69
N THR A 41 -7.27 -16.58 13.77
CA THR A 41 -6.63 -17.87 13.48
C THR A 41 -5.18 -17.70 13.00
N LYS A 42 -4.91 -16.64 12.22
CA LYS A 42 -3.57 -16.30 11.71
C LYS A 42 -2.79 -15.34 12.61
N ARG A 43 -3.33 -14.93 13.78
CA ARG A 43 -2.66 -14.03 14.74
C ARG A 43 -2.18 -12.71 14.11
N VAL A 44 -3.00 -12.15 13.23
CA VAL A 44 -2.69 -10.96 12.43
C VAL A 44 -2.81 -9.69 13.28
N THR A 45 -1.86 -8.78 13.13
CA THR A 45 -1.94 -7.45 13.73
C THR A 45 -2.46 -6.46 12.68
N THR A 46 -3.61 -5.85 12.97
CA THR A 46 -4.21 -4.83 12.10
C THR A 46 -4.23 -3.49 12.81
N GLN A 47 -3.65 -2.46 12.19
CA GLN A 47 -3.54 -1.12 12.77
C GLN A 47 -4.00 -0.04 11.79
N GLY A 48 -4.82 0.89 12.27
CA GLY A 48 -5.18 2.09 11.52
C GLY A 48 -3.97 3.01 11.39
N PHE A 49 -3.79 3.60 10.21
CA PHE A 49 -2.74 4.58 9.96
C PHE A 49 -3.35 5.82 9.29
N ILE A 50 -3.34 6.94 10.02
CA ILE A 50 -3.75 8.25 9.50
C ILE A 50 -2.50 9.12 9.41
N VAL A 51 -2.21 9.63 8.21
CA VAL A 51 -1.00 10.43 7.94
C VAL A 51 -0.91 11.66 8.85
N LEU A 52 -2.06 12.26 9.17
CA LEU A 52 -2.14 13.46 10.00
C LEU A 52 -1.56 13.26 11.41
N ASP A 53 -1.62 12.06 11.96
CA ASP A 53 -1.09 11.74 13.29
C ASP A 53 0.47 11.74 13.31
N HIS A 54 1.09 11.67 12.14
CA HIS A 54 2.53 11.59 11.96
C HIS A 54 3.15 12.84 11.29
N MET A 55 2.42 13.95 11.23
CA MET A 55 2.87 15.19 10.57
C MET A 55 4.18 15.75 11.15
N SER A 56 4.47 15.51 12.44
CA SER A 56 5.74 15.90 13.06
C SER A 56 6.97 15.27 12.40
N ARG A 57 6.78 14.13 11.72
CA ARG A 57 7.83 13.39 10.99
C ARG A 57 7.77 13.61 9.48
N ALA A 58 6.86 14.45 8.98
CA ALA A 58 6.68 14.67 7.55
C ALA A 58 7.98 15.14 6.87
N ARG A 59 8.70 16.07 7.49
CA ARG A 59 9.98 16.58 6.96
C ARG A 59 11.04 15.48 6.81
N GLU A 60 11.17 14.59 7.79
CA GLU A 60 12.09 13.46 7.75
C GLU A 60 11.75 12.53 6.56
N ALA A 61 10.46 12.24 6.38
CA ALA A 61 9.98 11.42 5.27
C ALA A 61 10.23 12.09 3.91
N GLU A 62 9.96 13.39 3.79
CA GLU A 62 10.19 14.16 2.57
C GLU A 62 11.66 14.18 2.15
N GLU A 63 12.58 14.42 3.08
CA GLU A 63 14.03 14.41 2.81
C GLU A 63 14.50 13.04 2.31
N HIS A 64 14.02 11.96 2.95
CA HIS A 64 14.36 10.59 2.57
C HIS A 64 13.81 10.25 1.17
N LEU A 65 12.52 10.52 0.92
CA LEU A 65 11.88 10.26 -0.37
C LEU A 65 12.52 11.09 -1.49
N ALA A 66 12.88 12.35 -1.22
CA ALA A 66 13.59 13.19 -2.18
C ALA A 66 14.97 12.62 -2.54
N SER A 67 15.68 12.00 -1.59
CA SER A 67 16.93 11.30 -1.89
C SER A 67 16.68 10.13 -2.84
N LEU A 68 15.72 9.25 -2.52
CA LEU A 68 15.41 8.07 -3.34
C LEU A 68 15.00 8.44 -4.78
N ILE A 69 14.29 9.55 -4.96
CA ILE A 69 13.93 10.07 -6.29
C ILE A 69 15.17 10.60 -7.03
N ARG A 70 16.06 11.34 -6.36
CA ARG A 70 17.33 11.80 -6.95
C ARG A 70 18.22 10.64 -7.35
N ASP A 71 18.27 9.60 -6.52
CA ASP A 71 19.05 8.38 -6.73
C ASP A 71 18.42 7.46 -7.79
N LYS A 72 17.26 7.86 -8.35
CA LYS A 72 16.46 7.12 -9.34
C LYS A 72 16.01 5.73 -8.86
N GLU A 73 15.97 5.54 -7.55
CA GLU A 73 15.44 4.33 -6.92
C GLU A 73 13.91 4.33 -6.88
N ILE A 74 13.28 5.51 -7.00
CA ILE A 74 11.83 5.71 -7.09
C ILE A 74 11.51 6.68 -8.24
N ASP A 75 10.70 6.23 -9.22
CA ASP A 75 10.16 7.09 -10.28
C ASP A 75 8.81 7.70 -9.86
N PRO A 76 8.68 9.04 -9.75
CA PRO A 76 7.42 9.67 -9.38
C PRO A 76 6.42 9.58 -10.53
N CYS A 77 5.46 8.66 -10.39
CA CYS A 77 4.44 8.48 -11.41
C CYS A 77 3.47 9.67 -11.44
N ARG A 78 3.40 10.35 -12.58
CA ARG A 78 2.58 11.56 -12.76
C ARG A 78 1.15 11.20 -13.19
N PRO A 79 0.12 11.97 -12.79
CA PRO A 79 -1.24 11.76 -13.25
C PRO A 79 -1.36 11.84 -14.78
N LEU A 80 -2.22 11.00 -15.34
CA LEU A 80 -2.45 10.87 -16.79
C LEU A 80 -2.91 12.17 -17.46
N SER A 81 -3.52 13.10 -16.72
CA SER A 81 -3.92 14.42 -17.25
C SER A 81 -2.73 15.34 -17.57
N GLN A 82 -1.54 15.04 -17.03
CA GLN A 82 -0.29 15.75 -17.30
C GLN A 82 0.66 14.93 -18.20
N ALA A 83 0.20 13.80 -18.75
CA ALA A 83 0.96 13.00 -19.70
C ALA A 83 0.86 13.64 -21.10
N SER A 84 1.96 14.26 -21.55
CA SER A 84 2.04 14.72 -22.94
C SER A 84 2.05 13.51 -23.89
N SER A 85 1.33 13.63 -25.00
CA SER A 85 1.08 12.59 -26.01
C SER A 85 2.34 12.00 -26.68
N THR A 86 3.52 12.54 -26.35
CA THR A 86 4.84 12.17 -26.87
C THR A 86 5.51 11.02 -26.11
N SER A 87 4.89 10.47 -25.05
CA SER A 87 5.44 9.32 -24.31
C SER A 87 4.49 8.13 -24.21
N ARG A 88 3.94 7.70 -25.35
CA ARG A 88 3.40 6.34 -25.50
C ARG A 88 4.54 5.33 -25.28
N GLY A 89 4.75 4.89 -24.04
CA GLY A 89 5.62 3.74 -23.76
C GLY A 89 6.46 3.77 -22.48
N ARG A 90 6.47 4.84 -21.69
CA ARG A 90 7.07 4.79 -20.35
C ARG A 90 5.99 4.48 -19.33
N SER A 91 5.64 3.21 -19.19
CA SER A 91 5.03 2.74 -17.94
C SER A 91 5.97 3.13 -16.80
N CYS A 92 5.47 3.69 -15.71
CA CYS A 92 6.22 3.76 -14.44
C CYS A 92 6.61 2.31 -14.10
N LYS A 93 7.78 1.89 -14.55
CA LYS A 93 8.30 0.57 -14.21
C LYS A 93 8.80 0.70 -12.78
N PRO A 94 8.49 -0.26 -11.90
CA PRO A 94 9.07 -0.26 -10.56
C PRO A 94 10.59 -0.19 -10.70
N SER A 95 11.17 0.89 -10.19
CA SER A 95 12.60 1.25 -10.30
C SER A 95 13.50 0.32 -9.47
N ARG A 96 12.90 -0.49 -8.59
CA ARG A 96 13.46 -1.73 -8.08
C ARG A 96 12.35 -2.78 -8.06
N THR A 97 12.66 -3.98 -8.54
CA THR A 97 12.06 -5.17 -7.93
C THR A 97 12.42 -5.08 -6.46
N VAL A 98 11.43 -4.94 -5.57
CA VAL A 98 11.65 -5.35 -4.19
C VAL A 98 12.08 -6.80 -4.33
N ASP A 99 13.37 -7.07 -4.11
CA ASP A 99 13.86 -8.42 -4.01
C ASP A 99 13.09 -9.04 -2.85
N THR A 100 12.01 -9.75 -3.15
CA THR A 100 11.35 -10.61 -2.19
C THR A 100 12.44 -11.57 -1.75
N PRO A 101 12.94 -11.49 -0.51
CA PRO A 101 13.89 -12.48 -0.05
C PRO A 101 13.22 -13.85 -0.20
N ALA A 102 13.96 -14.82 -0.73
CA ALA A 102 13.47 -16.16 -1.09
C ALA A 102 12.84 -16.94 0.08
N ASN A 103 12.78 -16.36 1.28
CA ASN A 103 12.20 -16.94 2.50
C ASN A 103 10.74 -16.54 2.75
N TRP A 104 10.11 -15.69 1.93
CA TRP A 104 8.73 -15.25 2.19
C TRP A 104 7.65 -16.30 1.83
N SER A 105 8.02 -17.38 1.13
CA SER A 105 7.12 -18.49 0.76
C SER A 105 7.26 -19.74 1.66
N SER A 106 8.03 -19.68 2.75
CA SER A 106 8.14 -20.81 3.67
C SER A 106 8.58 -20.39 5.06
N THR A 107 7.65 -19.88 5.86
CA THR A 107 7.45 -20.09 7.30
C THR A 107 6.04 -19.57 7.62
#